data_AF-A0A925BLH8-F1
#
_entry.id   AF-A0A925BLH8-F1
#
_cell.length_a   1.000
_cell.length_b   1.000
_cell.length_c   1.000
_cell.angle_alpha   90.00
_cell.angle_beta   90.00
_cell.angle_gamma   90.00
#
_symmetry.space_group_name_H-M   'P 1'
#
loop_
_entity.id
_entity.type
_entity.pdbx_description
1 polymer ?
#
loop_
_entity_poly.entity_id
_entity_poly.type
_entity_poly.pdbx_seq_one_letter_code
_entity_poly.pdbx_strand_id
1 'polypeptide(L)'
;MMCRSRIVLAAMLMAGIGGSAVAGMPALLPSDWTANNSASYANLETTSPVVGWQVQALSFFLACLFVGAFAVQWLWNHARRDFPVLPQISYRRSLSLVVVWGLLFVVVLTMISGARELMTPGAWRKQGWTYQLEKSAAMADTMPGGNRESRRGSLEQLRTALWQYAATHGGKFPARDQADPDARLWDIPGHPGLQFLTVPDRSAEEAGRLLVFEPPIDGDDRLVLLTNGLIGSMRTDEIRLAVERREHLVEANSPEGGQ
;
A
#
# COMPACT_ATOMS: atom_id res chain seq x y z
N MET A 1 -10.26 20.63 -54.00
CA MET A 1 -10.10 19.41 -53.18
C MET A 1 -8.94 19.44 -52.17
N MET A 2 -8.24 20.56 -51.93
CA MET A 2 -7.04 20.61 -51.04
C MET A 2 -7.27 21.13 -49.60
N CYS A 3 -8.49 21.54 -49.21
CA CYS A 3 -8.69 22.21 -47.92
C CYS A 3 -9.02 21.30 -46.73
N ARG A 4 -9.20 19.98 -46.93
CA ARG A 4 -9.64 19.06 -45.86
C ARG A 4 -8.51 18.29 -45.16
N SER A 5 -7.33 18.22 -45.77
CA SER A 5 -6.17 17.51 -45.19
C SER A 5 -5.55 18.23 -43.98
N ARG A 6 -5.66 19.57 -43.92
CA ARG A 6 -5.09 20.38 -42.81
C ARG A 6 -5.82 20.23 -41.48
N ILE A 7 -7.08 19.77 -41.48
CA ILE A 7 -7.86 19.58 -40.24
C ILE A 7 -7.44 18.29 -39.52
N VAL A 8 -7.03 17.24 -40.26
CA VAL A 8 -6.55 15.98 -39.67
C VAL A 8 -5.20 16.19 -38.98
N LEU A 9 -4.30 17.01 -39.56
CA LEU A 9 -3.00 17.32 -38.97
C LEU A 9 -3.12 18.17 -37.69
N ALA A 10 -4.09 19.08 -37.62
CA ALA A 10 -4.32 19.92 -36.44
C ALA A 10 -4.90 19.16 -35.25
N ALA A 11 -5.76 18.16 -35.49
CA ALA A 11 -6.28 17.29 -34.42
C ALA A 11 -5.18 16.35 -33.85
N MET A 12 -4.24 15.92 -34.70
CA MET A 12 -3.12 15.08 -34.28
C MET A 12 -2.05 15.86 -33.48
N LEU A 13 -1.92 17.17 -33.71
CA LEU A 13 -1.01 18.06 -32.97
C LEU A 13 -1.57 18.51 -31.60
N MET A 14 -2.89 18.59 -31.43
CA MET A 14 -3.51 18.97 -30.15
C MET A 14 -3.55 17.84 -29.11
N ALA A 15 -3.34 16.59 -29.51
CA ALA A 15 -3.16 15.47 -28.57
C ALA A 15 -1.74 15.42 -27.97
N GLY A 16 -0.82 16.27 -28.43
CA GLY A 16 0.58 16.33 -27.99
C GLY A 16 0.92 17.46 -27.02
N ILE A 17 -0.05 18.27 -26.57
CA ILE A 17 0.21 19.27 -25.52
C ILE A 17 0.22 18.53 -24.18
N GLY A 18 1.43 18.20 -23.76
CA GLY A 18 1.74 17.57 -22.48
C GLY A 18 1.18 18.36 -21.32
N GLY A 19 0.02 17.91 -20.83
CA GLY A 19 -0.08 17.77 -19.39
C GLY A 19 0.92 16.70 -19.00
N SER A 20 1.92 17.06 -18.19
CA SER A 20 2.69 16.10 -17.40
C SER A 20 1.72 15.44 -16.41
N ALA A 21 0.79 14.64 -16.92
CA ALA A 21 0.12 13.64 -16.13
C ALA A 21 1.23 12.69 -15.72
N VAL A 22 1.57 12.72 -14.42
CA VAL A 22 2.44 11.74 -13.79
C VAL A 22 1.77 10.39 -14.02
N ALA A 23 2.15 9.77 -15.13
CA ALA A 23 1.53 8.57 -15.64
C ALA A 23 1.97 7.43 -14.75
N GLY A 24 1.07 6.99 -13.86
CA GLY A 24 1.01 5.61 -13.43
C GLY A 24 2.26 5.04 -12.74
N MET A 25 3.10 5.85 -12.10
CA MET A 25 3.71 5.31 -10.88
C MET A 25 2.56 5.23 -9.89
N PRO A 26 2.16 4.02 -9.41
CA PRO A 26 1.42 3.99 -8.17
C PRO A 26 2.27 4.83 -7.21
N ALA A 27 1.71 5.93 -6.69
CA ALA A 27 2.19 6.41 -5.42
C ALA A 27 2.11 5.16 -4.55
N LEU A 28 3.26 4.54 -4.30
CA LEU A 28 3.37 3.43 -3.37
C LEU A 28 2.55 3.91 -2.19
N LEU A 29 1.41 3.25 -1.93
CA LEU A 29 0.78 3.42 -0.63
C LEU A 29 1.95 3.30 0.33
N PRO A 30 2.21 4.29 1.20
CA PRO A 30 3.30 4.19 2.14
C PRO A 30 3.02 2.92 2.95
N SER A 31 3.61 1.80 2.54
CA SER A 31 3.66 0.55 3.30
C SER A 31 4.48 0.78 4.57
N ASP A 32 5.27 1.84 4.52
CA ASP A 32 6.08 2.38 5.57
C ASP A 32 5.36 3.64 6.07
N TRP A 33 4.40 3.44 6.97
CA TRP A 33 3.96 4.52 7.83
C TRP A 33 5.19 4.95 8.65
N THR A 34 5.68 6.16 8.40
CA THR A 34 6.71 6.82 9.22
C THR A 34 6.04 7.91 10.05
N ALA A 35 6.36 7.96 11.35
CA ALA A 35 5.65 8.78 12.32
C ALA A 35 5.79 10.30 12.09
N ASN A 36 6.68 10.72 11.20
CA ASN A 36 6.85 12.12 10.79
C ASN A 36 5.55 12.73 10.19
N ASN A 37 4.60 11.90 9.75
CA ASN A 37 3.29 12.35 9.26
C ASN A 37 2.20 12.47 10.34
N SER A 38 2.49 12.16 11.61
CA SER A 38 1.48 12.17 12.70
C SER A 38 0.85 13.55 12.96
N ALA A 39 1.56 14.65 12.69
CA ALA A 39 1.01 16.00 12.76
C ALA A 39 -0.05 16.28 11.67
N SER A 40 -0.03 15.53 10.56
CA SER A 40 -0.98 15.71 9.45
C SER A 40 -2.31 14.98 9.65
N TYR A 41 -2.43 14.06 10.62
CA TYR A 41 -3.66 13.29 10.84
C TYR A 41 -4.60 13.86 11.90
N ALA A 42 -4.17 14.83 12.71
CA ALA A 42 -5.03 15.46 13.71
C ALA A 42 -6.17 16.31 13.10
N ASN A 43 -6.12 16.60 11.80
CA ASN A 43 -7.15 17.36 11.07
C ASN A 43 -8.02 16.49 10.14
N LEU A 44 -7.97 15.15 10.26
CA LEU A 44 -8.72 14.21 9.41
C LEU A 44 -10.00 13.71 10.08
N GLU A 45 -10.76 14.61 10.71
CA GLU A 45 -12.18 14.39 10.94
C GLU A 45 -12.95 14.65 9.63
N THR A 46 -13.64 13.62 9.13
CA THR A 46 -14.81 13.63 8.21
C THR A 46 -14.68 13.45 6.68
N THR A 47 -13.50 13.35 6.07
CA THR A 47 -13.45 12.96 4.63
C THR A 47 -12.25 12.09 4.32
N SER A 48 -12.49 10.79 4.14
CA SER A 48 -11.47 9.80 3.76
C SER A 48 -10.68 10.25 2.51
N PRO A 49 -9.39 10.65 2.64
CA PRO A 49 -8.60 11.18 1.52
C PRO A 49 -8.24 10.08 0.50
N VAL A 50 -8.30 8.80 0.91
CA VAL A 50 -7.98 7.65 0.06
C VAL A 50 -9.04 7.43 -1.03
N VAL A 51 -10.30 7.72 -0.74
CA VAL A 51 -11.41 7.56 -1.69
C VAL A 51 -11.33 8.61 -2.82
N GLY A 52 -10.88 9.84 -2.49
CA GLY A 52 -10.77 10.92 -3.46
C GLY A 52 -9.83 10.59 -4.63
N TRP A 53 -8.65 10.04 -4.33
CA TRP A 53 -7.63 9.77 -5.36
C TRP A 53 -8.02 8.60 -6.28
N GLN A 54 -8.64 7.56 -5.73
CA GLN A 54 -9.11 6.42 -6.52
C GLN A 54 -10.23 6.85 -7.49
N VAL A 55 -11.19 7.64 -7.00
CA VAL A 55 -12.29 8.15 -7.84
C VAL A 55 -11.78 9.10 -8.91
N GLN A 56 -10.78 9.94 -8.61
CA GLN A 56 -10.16 10.82 -9.59
C GLN A 56 -9.44 10.04 -10.69
N ALA A 57 -8.62 9.05 -10.33
CA ALA A 57 -7.92 8.20 -11.29
C ALA A 57 -8.91 7.42 -12.17
N LEU A 58 -9.97 6.88 -11.58
CA LEU A 58 -11.04 6.18 -12.30
C LEU A 58 -11.77 7.12 -13.27
N SER A 59 -12.06 8.35 -12.85
CA SER A 59 -12.73 9.35 -13.68
C SER A 59 -11.87 9.77 -14.88
N PHE A 60 -10.57 9.98 -14.66
CA PHE A 60 -9.61 10.26 -15.72
C PHE A 60 -9.52 9.10 -16.72
N PHE A 61 -9.43 7.87 -16.23
CA PHE A 61 -9.41 6.67 -17.08
C PHE A 61 -10.68 6.54 -17.93
N LEU A 62 -11.85 6.73 -17.32
CA LEU A 62 -13.13 6.74 -18.02
C LEU A 62 -13.18 7.84 -19.10
N ALA A 63 -12.70 9.05 -18.78
CA ALA A 63 -12.64 10.15 -19.74
C ALA A 63 -11.75 9.79 -20.95
N CYS A 64 -10.55 9.27 -20.72
CA CYS A 64 -9.66 8.79 -21.79
C CYS A 64 -10.31 7.68 -22.63
N LEU A 65 -11.01 6.74 -21.99
CA LEU A 65 -11.71 5.65 -22.67
C LEU A 65 -12.83 6.17 -23.58
N PHE A 66 -13.64 7.12 -23.11
CA PHE A 66 -14.71 7.72 -23.92
C PHE A 66 -14.16 8.58 -25.08
N VAL A 67 -13.07 9.33 -24.85
CA VAL A 67 -12.38 10.10 -25.89
C VAL A 67 -11.76 9.17 -26.94
N GLY A 68 -11.14 8.07 -26.52
CA GLY A 68 -10.59 7.05 -27.42
C GLY A 68 -11.68 6.40 -28.29
N ALA A 69 -12.81 6.02 -27.69
CA ALA A 69 -13.95 5.48 -28.43
C ALA A 69 -14.52 6.48 -29.45
N PHE A 70 -14.57 7.77 -29.08
CA PHE A 70 -14.99 8.83 -29.98
C PHE A 70 -14.02 9.01 -31.16
N ALA A 71 -12.71 9.00 -30.90
CA ALA A 71 -11.69 9.08 -31.94
C ALA A 71 -11.78 7.91 -32.94
N VAL A 72 -11.98 6.68 -32.44
CA VAL A 72 -12.18 5.49 -33.28
C VAL A 72 -13.45 5.62 -34.13
N GLN A 73 -14.56 6.06 -33.54
CA GLN A 73 -15.80 6.28 -34.29
C GLN A 73 -15.60 7.35 -35.38
N TRP A 74 -14.97 8.46 -35.04
CA TRP A 74 -14.71 9.56 -35.97
C TRP A 74 -13.82 9.11 -37.14
N LEU A 75 -12.73 8.40 -36.83
CA LEU A 75 -11.80 7.89 -37.83
C LEU A 75 -12.48 6.87 -38.75
N TRP A 76 -13.29 5.96 -38.21
CA TRP A 76 -14.04 4.99 -39.00
C TRP A 76 -15.04 5.66 -39.94
N ASN A 77 -15.80 6.62 -39.43
CA ASN A 77 -16.76 7.37 -40.24
C ASN A 77 -16.07 8.28 -41.27
N HIS A 78 -14.84 8.70 -41.01
CA HIS A 78 -14.01 9.40 -41.98
C HIS A 78 -13.58 8.46 -43.11
N ALA A 79 -13.00 7.30 -42.77
CA ALA A 79 -12.55 6.29 -43.73
C ALA A 79 -13.68 5.77 -44.62
N ARG A 80 -14.91 5.68 -44.07
CA ARG A 80 -16.11 5.31 -44.83
C ARG A 80 -16.39 6.24 -46.02
N ARG A 81 -15.91 7.49 -46.01
CA ARG A 81 -16.08 8.40 -47.15
C ARG A 81 -15.34 7.90 -48.39
N ASP A 82 -14.21 7.25 -48.19
CA ASP A 82 -13.38 6.72 -49.27
C ASP A 82 -13.78 5.28 -49.64
N PHE A 83 -14.41 4.55 -48.72
CA PHE A 83 -14.87 3.18 -48.90
C PHE A 83 -16.38 3.04 -48.65
N PRO A 84 -17.24 3.21 -49.67
CA PRO A 84 -18.70 3.20 -49.51
C PRO A 84 -19.27 1.85 -49.06
N VAL A 85 -18.50 0.77 -49.19
CA VAL A 85 -18.87 -0.59 -48.76
C VAL A 85 -18.87 -0.74 -47.23
N LEU A 86 -18.22 0.15 -46.47
CA LEU A 86 -18.08 -0.01 -45.03
C LEU A 86 -19.40 0.31 -44.27
N PRO A 87 -19.79 -0.53 -43.28
CA PRO A 87 -20.97 -0.29 -42.46
C PRO A 87 -20.78 0.89 -41.52
N GLN A 88 -21.88 1.58 -41.20
CA GLN A 88 -21.89 2.64 -40.18
C GLN A 88 -21.73 2.03 -38.79
N ILE A 89 -20.76 2.55 -38.03
CA ILE A 89 -20.53 2.15 -36.64
C ILE A 89 -21.14 3.22 -35.73
N SER A 90 -22.11 2.80 -34.92
CA SER A 90 -22.67 3.61 -33.83
C SER A 90 -21.66 3.75 -32.69
N TYR A 91 -21.69 4.84 -31.92
CA TYR A 91 -20.79 5.07 -30.78
C TYR A 91 -20.70 3.88 -29.81
N ARG A 92 -21.83 3.21 -29.54
CA ARG A 92 -21.88 2.00 -28.70
C ARG A 92 -20.98 0.87 -29.22
N ARG A 93 -20.96 0.66 -30.55
CA ARG A 93 -20.12 -0.36 -31.19
C ARG A 93 -18.64 0.02 -31.13
N SER A 94 -18.30 1.29 -31.32
CA SER A 94 -16.91 1.77 -31.15
C SER A 94 -16.43 1.60 -29.72
N LEU A 95 -17.26 1.94 -28.73
CA LEU A 95 -16.97 1.75 -27.32
C LEU A 95 -16.73 0.27 -26.99
N SER A 96 -17.62 -0.62 -27.43
CA SER A 96 -17.44 -2.07 -27.26
C SER A 96 -16.15 -2.57 -27.91
N LEU A 97 -15.82 -2.09 -29.11
CA LEU A 97 -14.58 -2.46 -29.80
C LEU A 97 -13.37 -2.05 -28.97
N VAL A 98 -13.29 -0.80 -28.51
CA VAL A 98 -12.17 -0.31 -27.68
C VAL A 98 -12.05 -1.10 -26.38
N VAL A 99 -13.16 -1.40 -25.71
CA VAL A 99 -13.16 -2.19 -24.46
C VAL A 99 -12.66 -3.62 -24.70
N VAL A 100 -13.18 -4.31 -25.72
CA VAL A 100 -12.76 -5.68 -26.06
C VAL A 100 -11.29 -5.71 -26.44
N TRP A 101 -10.83 -4.73 -27.22
CA TRP A 101 -9.44 -4.64 -27.64
C TRP A 101 -8.51 -4.33 -26.45
N GLY A 102 -8.93 -3.45 -25.55
CA GLY A 102 -8.23 -3.18 -24.29
C GLY A 102 -8.12 -4.42 -23.40
N LEU A 103 -9.21 -5.17 -23.24
CA LEU A 103 -9.23 -6.41 -22.45
C LEU A 103 -8.29 -7.47 -23.06
N LEU A 104 -8.32 -7.63 -24.39
CA LEU A 104 -7.39 -8.51 -25.11
C LEU A 104 -5.93 -8.13 -24.82
N PHE A 105 -5.61 -6.84 -24.85
CA PHE A 105 -4.27 -6.35 -24.52
C PHE A 105 -3.87 -6.64 -23.08
N VAL A 106 -4.77 -6.45 -22.11
CA VAL A 106 -4.51 -6.79 -20.71
C VAL A 106 -4.16 -8.27 -20.59
N VAL A 107 -4.95 -9.16 -21.21
CA VAL A 107 -4.67 -10.61 -21.19
C VAL A 107 -3.30 -10.91 -21.77
N VAL A 108 -2.95 -10.33 -22.93
CA VAL A 108 -1.64 -10.53 -23.56
C VAL A 108 -0.50 -10.02 -22.68
N LEU A 109 -0.62 -8.81 -22.10
CA LEU A 109 0.39 -8.24 -21.21
C LEU A 109 0.58 -9.07 -19.94
N THR A 110 -0.51 -9.58 -19.36
CA THR A 110 -0.46 -10.50 -18.22
C THR A 110 0.25 -11.79 -18.59
N MET A 111 0.00 -12.37 -19.76
CA MET A 111 0.70 -13.57 -20.22
C MET A 111 2.19 -13.32 -20.47
N ILE A 112 2.57 -12.17 -21.04
CA ILE A 112 3.98 -11.80 -21.24
C ILE A 112 4.70 -11.61 -19.90
N SER A 113 4.06 -10.95 -18.93
CA SER A 113 4.63 -10.81 -17.58
C SER A 113 4.79 -12.18 -16.90
N GLY A 114 3.78 -13.04 -16.99
CA GLY A 114 3.84 -14.40 -16.46
C GLY A 114 4.95 -15.23 -17.12
N ALA A 115 5.11 -15.13 -18.44
CA ALA A 115 6.20 -15.81 -19.14
C ALA A 115 7.58 -15.28 -18.73
N ARG A 116 7.72 -13.96 -18.52
CA ARG A 116 8.98 -13.35 -18.05
C ARG A 116 9.35 -13.83 -16.65
N GLU A 117 8.38 -13.94 -15.74
CA GLU A 117 8.59 -14.46 -14.38
C GLU A 117 8.94 -15.96 -14.37
N LEU A 118 8.45 -16.73 -15.35
CA LEU A 118 8.83 -18.14 -15.53
C LEU A 118 10.23 -18.30 -16.14
N MET A 119 10.70 -17.32 -16.92
CA MET A 119 11.97 -17.41 -17.65
C MET A 119 13.19 -16.83 -16.91
N THR A 120 13.03 -16.18 -15.77
CA THR A 120 14.18 -15.75 -14.94
C THR A 120 14.86 -16.97 -14.30
N PRO A 121 16.06 -17.40 -14.76
CA PRO A 121 16.73 -18.56 -14.21
C PRO A 121 17.11 -18.27 -12.75
N GLY A 122 16.58 -19.08 -11.83
CA GLY A 122 16.79 -18.93 -10.38
C GLY A 122 15.52 -18.74 -9.55
N ALA A 123 14.34 -18.49 -10.15
CA ALA A 123 13.11 -18.23 -9.40
C ALA A 123 12.43 -19.49 -8.79
N TRP A 124 12.83 -20.68 -9.23
CA TRP A 124 12.21 -21.94 -8.82
C TRP A 124 13.25 -22.85 -8.16
N ARG A 125 13.15 -23.02 -6.83
CA ARG A 125 13.87 -24.07 -6.11
C ARG A 125 12.92 -25.21 -5.78
N LYS A 126 13.40 -26.44 -5.99
CA LYS A 126 12.64 -27.64 -5.67
C LYS A 126 12.69 -27.85 -4.15
N GLN A 127 11.57 -27.68 -3.46
CA GLN A 127 11.46 -27.88 -2.02
C GLN A 127 10.52 -29.06 -1.76
N GLY A 128 11.09 -30.26 -1.68
CA GLY A 128 10.31 -31.51 -1.59
C GLY A 128 9.65 -31.92 -2.91
N TRP A 129 8.34 -32.24 -2.87
CA TRP A 129 7.57 -32.72 -4.03
C TRP A 129 6.89 -31.61 -4.83
N THR A 130 6.90 -30.38 -4.32
CA THR A 130 6.31 -29.20 -4.95
C THR A 130 7.37 -28.15 -5.27
N TYR A 131 7.15 -27.39 -6.34
CA TYR A 131 7.98 -26.23 -6.70
C TYR A 131 7.38 -25.00 -6.03
N GLN A 132 8.18 -24.26 -5.25
CA GLN A 132 7.79 -22.97 -4.69
C GLN A 132 8.64 -21.86 -5.32
N LEU A 133 7.99 -20.72 -5.55
CA LEU A 133 8.62 -19.50 -6.03
C LEU A 133 9.46 -18.90 -4.90
N GLU A 134 10.75 -18.67 -5.14
CA GLU A 134 11.64 -18.04 -4.16
C GLU A 134 11.28 -16.54 -4.09
N LYS A 135 10.33 -16.18 -3.21
CA LYS A 135 10.03 -14.77 -2.88
C LYS A 135 11.35 -14.15 -2.44
N SER A 136 11.85 -13.12 -3.14
CA SER A 136 13.17 -12.45 -3.04
C SER A 136 13.72 -12.19 -1.63
N ALA A 137 14.02 -13.25 -0.89
CA ALA A 137 14.71 -13.24 0.40
C ALA A 137 16.24 -13.33 0.19
N ALA A 138 16.69 -13.82 -0.97
CA ALA A 138 18.10 -14.08 -1.25
C ALA A 138 18.98 -12.82 -1.39
N MET A 139 18.41 -11.62 -1.57
CA MET A 139 19.17 -10.36 -1.47
C MET A 139 19.10 -9.72 -0.06
N ALA A 140 18.25 -10.21 0.83
CA ALA A 140 18.16 -9.74 2.21
C ALA A 140 19.16 -10.45 3.15
N ASP A 141 19.74 -11.57 2.72
CA ASP A 141 20.62 -12.45 3.52
C ASP A 141 22.09 -11.97 3.62
N THR A 142 22.47 -10.84 3.02
CA THR A 142 23.86 -10.36 3.03
C THR A 142 24.13 -9.22 4.05
N MET A 143 23.12 -8.76 4.78
CA MET A 143 23.30 -7.77 5.86
C MET A 143 23.21 -8.45 7.24
N PRO A 144 24.17 -8.20 8.16
CA PRO A 144 24.03 -8.62 9.55
C PRO A 144 22.92 -7.79 10.20
N GLY A 145 21.76 -8.43 10.37
CA GLY A 145 20.53 -7.81 10.85
C GLY A 145 19.35 -8.56 10.25
N GLY A 146 18.90 -9.61 10.92
CA GLY A 146 17.94 -10.60 10.40
C GLY A 146 16.79 -9.98 9.58
N ASN A 147 16.47 -10.57 8.44
CA ASN A 147 15.52 -10.08 7.43
C ASN A 147 14.35 -9.26 8.03
N ARG A 148 14.29 -7.95 7.74
CA ARG A 148 13.24 -7.02 8.23
C ARG A 148 11.82 -7.55 7.99
N GLU A 149 11.62 -8.29 6.91
CA GLU A 149 10.36 -8.97 6.59
C GLU A 149 10.02 -10.05 7.63
N SER A 150 10.99 -10.84 8.07
CA SER A 150 10.80 -11.85 9.12
C SER A 150 10.45 -11.21 10.46
N ARG A 151 11.10 -10.10 10.82
CA ARG A 151 10.79 -9.34 12.04
C ARG A 151 9.37 -8.76 11.97
N ARG A 152 8.99 -8.20 10.82
CA ARG A 152 7.63 -7.71 10.55
C ARG A 152 6.60 -8.82 10.65
N GLY A 153 6.85 -9.98 10.06
CA GLY A 153 5.96 -11.15 10.15
C GLY A 153 5.77 -11.64 11.60
N SER A 154 6.82 -11.62 12.42
CA SER A 154 6.70 -11.92 13.86
C SER A 154 5.82 -10.90 14.59
N LEU A 155 5.98 -9.62 14.28
CA LEU A 155 5.15 -8.55 14.85
C LEU A 155 3.68 -8.64 14.40
N GLU A 156 3.41 -9.13 13.19
CA GLU A 156 2.04 -9.40 12.69
C GLU A 156 1.36 -10.57 13.44
N GLN A 157 2.12 -11.61 13.79
CA GLN A 157 1.64 -12.71 14.63
C GLN A 157 1.36 -12.22 16.05
N LEU A 158 2.29 -11.45 16.64
CA LEU A 158 2.10 -10.82 17.95
C LEU A 158 0.87 -9.90 17.96
N ARG A 159 0.67 -9.09 16.92
CA ARG A 159 -0.54 -8.27 16.76
C ARG A 159 -1.80 -9.12 16.80
N THR A 160 -1.86 -10.20 16.04
CA THR A 160 -3.04 -11.07 16.04
C THR A 160 -3.35 -11.60 17.44
N ALA A 161 -2.31 -12.05 18.18
CA ALA A 161 -2.45 -12.54 19.54
C ALA A 161 -2.91 -11.45 20.52
N LEU A 162 -2.33 -10.25 20.44
CA LEU A 162 -2.71 -9.10 21.28
C LEU A 162 -4.16 -8.67 21.04
N TRP A 163 -4.65 -8.71 19.80
CA TRP A 163 -6.04 -8.36 19.48
C TRP A 163 -7.02 -9.44 19.95
N GLN A 164 -6.63 -10.71 19.83
CA GLN A 164 -7.41 -11.80 20.39
C GLN A 164 -7.52 -11.67 21.92
N TYR A 165 -6.42 -11.32 22.60
CA TYR A 165 -6.43 -11.05 24.03
C TYR A 165 -7.32 -9.85 24.38
N ALA A 166 -7.19 -8.73 23.68
CA ALA A 166 -8.01 -7.54 23.92
C ALA A 166 -9.50 -7.83 23.73
N ALA A 167 -9.87 -8.66 22.75
CA ALA A 167 -11.26 -9.06 22.52
C ALA A 167 -11.87 -9.83 23.71
N THR A 168 -11.07 -10.61 24.45
CA THR A 168 -11.53 -11.35 25.64
C THR A 168 -11.38 -10.57 26.95
N HIS A 169 -10.59 -9.49 26.96
CA HIS A 169 -10.26 -8.69 28.16
C HIS A 169 -10.78 -7.24 28.09
N GLY A 170 -11.95 -7.05 27.48
CA GLY A 170 -12.64 -5.75 27.48
C GLY A 170 -11.84 -4.64 26.78
N GLY A 171 -11.13 -4.97 25.70
CA GLY A 171 -10.35 -4.03 24.89
C GLY A 171 -8.97 -3.67 25.44
N LYS A 172 -8.59 -4.20 26.62
CA LYS A 172 -7.30 -3.88 27.25
C LYS A 172 -6.19 -4.81 26.76
N PHE A 173 -5.03 -4.23 26.47
CA PHE A 173 -3.82 -4.99 26.14
C PHE A 173 -3.12 -5.49 27.42
N PRO A 174 -2.39 -6.62 27.35
CA PRO A 174 -1.71 -7.18 28.51
C PRO A 174 -0.57 -6.26 28.99
N ALA A 175 -0.43 -6.14 30.30
CA ALA A 175 0.75 -5.53 30.92
C ALA A 175 1.96 -6.47 30.81
N ARG A 176 3.19 -5.89 30.86
CA ARG A 176 4.45 -6.64 30.65
C ARG A 176 4.62 -7.82 31.61
N ASP A 177 4.05 -7.72 32.81
CA ASP A 177 4.11 -8.68 33.91
C ASP A 177 2.96 -9.70 33.90
N GLN A 178 1.88 -9.43 33.17
CA GLN A 178 0.68 -10.29 33.06
C GLN A 178 0.63 -11.06 31.73
N ALA A 179 1.79 -11.35 31.14
CA ALA A 179 1.91 -11.85 29.77
C ALA A 179 1.14 -13.17 29.53
N ASP A 180 -0.05 -13.05 28.94
CA ASP A 180 -0.68 -14.08 28.11
C ASP A 180 -0.90 -13.50 26.71
N PRO A 181 0.19 -13.42 25.95
CA PRO A 181 0.38 -14.39 24.87
C PRO A 181 1.74 -15.11 24.95
N ASP A 182 1.81 -16.32 24.35
CA ASP A 182 2.99 -17.21 24.30
C ASP A 182 4.31 -16.44 24.24
N ALA A 183 5.20 -16.68 25.22
CA ALA A 183 6.45 -15.95 25.40
C ALA A 183 7.33 -15.92 24.12
N ARG A 184 7.19 -16.94 23.27
CA ARG A 184 7.91 -17.03 21.99
C ARG A 184 7.51 -15.98 20.96
N LEU A 185 6.29 -15.44 21.03
CA LEU A 185 5.82 -14.39 20.11
C LEU A 185 6.47 -13.04 20.36
N TRP A 186 7.04 -12.85 21.55
CA TRP A 186 7.76 -11.64 21.91
C TRP A 186 9.20 -11.64 21.41
N ASP A 187 9.76 -12.80 21.06
CA ASP A 187 11.14 -12.91 20.61
C ASP A 187 11.33 -12.34 19.20
N ILE A 188 12.45 -11.65 18.99
CA ILE A 188 12.78 -11.04 17.71
C ILE A 188 13.58 -12.03 16.85
N PRO A 189 13.08 -12.43 15.68
CA PRO A 189 13.78 -13.40 14.85
C PRO A 189 15.14 -12.85 14.41
N GLY A 190 16.17 -13.72 14.50
CA GLY A 190 17.56 -13.37 14.21
C GLY A 190 18.32 -12.72 15.36
N HIS A 191 17.67 -12.40 16.49
CA HIS A 191 18.29 -11.72 17.63
C HIS A 191 17.96 -12.44 18.94
N PRO A 192 18.68 -13.53 19.28
CA PRO A 192 18.39 -14.32 20.46
C PRO A 192 18.50 -13.47 21.74
N GLY A 193 17.49 -13.55 22.60
CA GLY A 193 17.42 -12.80 23.85
C GLY A 193 16.90 -11.36 23.72
N LEU A 194 16.61 -10.89 22.50
CA LEU A 194 15.90 -9.63 22.30
C LEU A 194 14.41 -9.88 22.10
N GLN A 195 13.61 -9.06 22.77
CA GLN A 195 12.16 -9.13 22.73
C GLN A 195 11.57 -7.78 22.35
N PHE A 196 10.40 -7.82 21.73
CA PHE A 196 9.58 -6.63 21.54
C PHE A 196 9.17 -6.04 22.89
N LEU A 197 9.19 -4.71 22.99
CA LEU A 197 8.86 -3.96 24.20
C LEU A 197 7.43 -3.43 24.09
N THR A 198 6.62 -3.63 25.13
CA THR A 198 5.24 -3.13 25.20
C THR A 198 5.17 -1.86 26.05
N VAL A 199 4.26 -0.97 25.67
CA VAL A 199 3.85 0.19 26.48
C VAL A 199 2.63 -0.24 27.31
N PRO A 200 2.70 -0.21 28.66
CA PRO A 200 1.63 -0.71 29.53
C PRO A 200 0.34 0.12 29.42
N ASP A 201 -0.77 -0.36 29.98
CA ASP A 201 -2.04 0.38 30.12
C ASP A 201 -2.61 0.96 28.82
N ARG A 202 -2.42 0.25 27.71
CA ARG A 202 -3.02 0.61 26.43
C ARG A 202 -4.33 -0.12 26.22
N SER A 203 -5.25 0.55 25.54
CA SER A 203 -6.53 -0.01 25.10
C SER A 203 -6.63 0.05 23.58
N ALA A 204 -7.35 -0.90 22.98
CA ALA A 204 -7.70 -0.91 21.57
C ALA A 204 -8.56 0.30 21.17
N GLU A 205 -9.24 0.94 22.13
CA GLU A 205 -10.06 2.13 21.91
C GLU A 205 -9.20 3.40 21.74
N GLU A 206 -7.98 3.42 22.28
CA GLU A 206 -7.06 4.56 22.18
C GLU A 206 -6.32 4.58 20.84
N ALA A 207 -7.02 4.77 19.73
CA ALA A 207 -6.46 4.62 18.38
C ALA A 207 -5.18 5.45 18.14
N GLY A 208 -4.19 4.84 17.47
CA GLY A 208 -2.99 5.50 16.97
C GLY A 208 -1.89 5.77 18.02
N ARG A 209 -2.00 5.19 19.22
CA ARG A 209 -0.96 5.27 20.26
C ARG A 209 0.07 4.15 20.09
N LEU A 210 1.31 4.41 20.50
CA LEU A 210 2.35 3.38 20.51
C LEU A 210 1.99 2.28 21.50
N LEU A 211 1.97 1.03 21.00
CA LEU A 211 1.65 -0.17 21.77
C LEU A 211 2.88 -1.06 21.95
N VAL A 212 3.51 -1.49 20.86
CA VAL A 212 4.71 -2.34 20.89
C VAL A 212 5.80 -1.73 20.01
N PHE A 213 7.07 -1.86 20.40
CA PHE A 213 8.20 -1.40 19.61
C PHE A 213 9.42 -2.31 19.74
N GLU A 214 10.30 -2.26 18.74
CA GLU A 214 11.56 -2.98 18.72
C GLU A 214 12.62 -2.29 19.62
N PRO A 215 13.44 -3.04 20.38
CA PRO A 215 14.62 -2.51 21.07
C PRO A 215 15.66 -2.01 20.05
N PRO A 216 16.74 -1.32 20.50
CA PRO A 216 17.76 -0.81 19.58
C PRO A 216 18.51 -2.00 18.97
N ILE A 217 18.24 -2.27 17.70
CA ILE A 217 18.91 -3.30 16.91
C ILE A 217 19.42 -2.57 15.66
N ASP A 218 20.74 -2.36 15.59
CA ASP A 218 21.48 -1.70 14.50
C ASP A 218 20.66 -0.79 13.57
N GLY A 219 20.71 0.52 13.83
CA GLY A 219 20.01 1.53 13.05
C GLY A 219 19.14 2.44 13.93
N ASP A 220 18.61 3.50 13.32
CA ASP A 220 17.73 4.47 14.01
C ASP A 220 16.24 4.15 13.84
N ASP A 221 15.87 3.42 12.79
CA ASP A 221 14.49 3.05 12.49
C ASP A 221 14.10 1.72 13.14
N ARG A 222 12.94 1.72 13.79
CA ARG A 222 12.45 0.56 14.55
C ARG A 222 11.06 0.15 14.11
N LEU A 223 10.77 -1.14 14.11
CA LEU A 223 9.41 -1.62 13.90
C LEU A 223 8.54 -1.26 15.11
N VAL A 224 7.35 -0.72 14.83
CA VAL A 224 6.37 -0.36 15.85
C VAL A 224 4.99 -0.88 15.48
N LEU A 225 4.23 -1.22 16.51
CA LEU A 225 2.81 -1.56 16.45
C LEU A 225 2.03 -0.51 17.22
N LEU A 226 1.02 0.05 16.58
CA LEU A 226 0.11 1.02 17.17
C LEU A 226 -1.17 0.34 17.67
N THR A 227 -1.88 0.95 18.60
CA THR A 227 -3.17 0.49 19.16
C THR A 227 -4.29 0.34 18.14
N ASN A 228 -4.17 0.93 16.95
CA ASN A 228 -5.10 0.73 15.83
C ASN A 228 -4.75 -0.48 14.94
N GLY A 229 -3.68 -1.20 15.26
CA GLY A 229 -3.25 -2.42 14.57
C GLY A 229 -2.36 -2.16 13.36
N LEU A 230 -1.94 -0.91 13.15
CA LEU A 230 -0.96 -0.57 12.12
C LEU A 230 0.45 -0.93 12.59
N ILE A 231 1.19 -1.58 11.69
CA ILE A 231 2.61 -1.86 11.85
C ILE A 231 3.38 -0.92 10.92
N GLY A 232 4.27 -0.13 11.51
CA GLY A 232 5.05 0.89 10.82
C GLY A 232 6.50 0.92 11.27
N SER A 233 7.18 2.01 10.96
CA SER A 233 8.53 2.26 11.46
C SER A 233 8.63 3.64 12.09
N MET A 234 9.35 3.73 13.20
CA MET A 234 9.49 4.96 13.98
C MET A 234 10.94 5.12 14.41
N ARG A 235 11.45 6.36 14.43
CA ARG A 235 12.82 6.64 14.84
C ARG A 235 12.96 6.50 16.36
N THR A 236 14.18 6.26 16.83
CA THR A 236 14.45 6.10 18.27
C THR A 236 13.98 7.33 19.08
N ASP A 237 14.22 8.53 18.56
CA ASP A 237 13.84 9.78 19.24
C ASP A 237 12.30 9.95 19.30
N GLU A 238 11.59 9.56 18.26
CA GLU A 238 10.13 9.61 18.21
C GLU A 238 9.48 8.63 19.18
N ILE A 239 10.05 7.42 19.31
CA ILE A 239 9.62 6.43 20.30
C ILE A 239 9.81 6.99 21.71
N ARG A 240 10.98 7.59 21.99
CA ARG A 240 11.26 8.20 23.29
C ARG A 240 10.24 9.28 23.62
N LEU A 241 9.98 10.20 22.69
CA LEU A 241 8.97 11.25 22.87
C LEU A 241 7.55 10.68 23.05
N ALA A 242 7.20 9.60 22.34
CA ALA A 242 5.89 8.96 22.47
C ALA A 242 5.71 8.28 23.84
N VAL A 243 6.79 7.76 24.43
CA VAL A 243 6.81 7.18 25.76
C VAL A 243 6.80 8.27 26.85
N GLU A 244 7.66 9.29 26.75
CA GLU A 244 7.75 10.40 27.71
C GLU A 244 6.46 11.24 27.79
N ARG A 245 5.80 11.48 26.64
CA ARG A 245 4.50 12.20 26.60
C ARG A 245 3.45 11.54 27.49
N ARG A 246 3.54 10.22 27.69
CA ARG A 246 2.62 9.48 28.57
C ARG A 246 2.96 9.71 30.04
N GLU A 247 4.23 9.74 30.42
CA GLU A 247 4.62 9.99 31.82
C GLU A 247 4.06 11.32 32.32
N HIS A 248 4.17 12.38 31.51
CA HIS A 248 3.58 13.68 31.83
C HIS A 248 2.03 13.70 31.88
N LEU A 249 1.36 12.90 31.05
CA LEU A 249 -0.12 12.79 31.06
C LEU A 249 -0.64 12.01 32.27
N VAL A 250 0.12 11.04 32.77
CA VAL A 250 -0.21 10.29 33.99
C VAL A 250 0.03 11.16 35.23
N GLU A 251 1.10 11.94 35.27
CA GLU A 251 1.41 12.86 36.36
C GLU A 251 0.37 13.99 36.46
N ALA A 252 -0.07 14.56 35.34
CA ALA A 252 -1.11 15.61 35.32
C ALA A 252 -2.53 15.12 35.70
N ASN A 253 -2.81 13.83 35.56
CA ASN A 253 -4.10 13.22 35.93
C ASN A 253 -4.09 12.48 37.27
N SER A 254 -2.97 12.51 38.00
CA SER A 254 -2.92 11.98 39.36
C SER A 254 -3.54 13.00 40.31
N PRO A 255 -4.66 12.70 41.00
CA PRO A 255 -5.29 13.64 41.91
C PRO A 255 -4.42 13.81 43.16
N GLU A 256 -3.54 14.80 43.15
CA GLU A 256 -2.99 15.36 44.39
C GLU A 256 -4.13 16.03 45.15
N GLY A 257 -4.63 15.36 46.20
CA GLY A 257 -5.64 15.94 47.07
C GLY A 257 -6.42 14.93 47.90
N GLY A 258 -5.73 13.95 48.50
CA GLY A 258 -6.31 13.07 49.52
C GLY A 258 -5.44 13.07 50.77
N GLN A 259 -5.38 14.21 51.47
CA GLN A 259 -5.07 14.25 52.90
C GLN A 259 -6.38 14.13 53.69
#